data_AF-A0A1J5PXV2-F1
#
_entry.id   AF-A0A1J5PXV2-F1
#
_cell.length_a   1.000
_cell.length_b   1.000
_cell.length_c   1.000
_cell.angle_alpha   90.00
_cell.angle_beta   90.00
_cell.angle_gamma   90.00
#
_symmetry.space_group_name_H-M   'P 1'
#
loop_
_entity.id
_entity.type
_entity.pdbx_description
1 polymer ?
#
loop_
_entity_poly.entity_id
_entity_poly.type
_entity_poly.pdbx_seq_one_letter_code
_entity_poly.pdbx_strand_id
1 'polypeptide(L)'
;MNSGSKYLKDQALIAAANRLKKAATFTALNIKTPLFQKRMGKGHSSVLVRFEWPGVLSVIDPDTGELLAESAPGRPDVLQPGFVPPVPALAGAANVGS
;
A
#
# COMPACT_ATOMS: atom_id res chain seq x y z
N MET A 1 -34.93 -16.67 25.45
CA MET A 1 -34.94 -15.20 25.20
C MET A 1 -33.61 -14.70 24.59
N ASN A 2 -32.97 -15.43 23.67
CA ASN A 2 -31.62 -15.11 23.17
C ASN A 2 -31.59 -14.37 21.81
N SER A 3 -32.76 -14.21 21.16
CA SER A 3 -32.84 -13.69 19.78
C SER A 3 -32.75 -12.16 19.68
N GLY A 4 -33.22 -11.42 20.69
CA GLY A 4 -33.20 -9.96 20.69
C GLY A 4 -31.79 -9.36 20.81
N SER A 5 -30.94 -9.92 21.68
CA SER A 5 -29.55 -9.48 21.81
C SER A 5 -28.72 -9.77 20.56
N LYS A 6 -28.94 -10.93 19.92
CA LYS A 6 -28.29 -11.28 18.65
C LYS A 6 -28.67 -10.31 17.54
N TYR A 7 -29.96 -10.03 17.36
CA TYR A 7 -30.45 -9.09 16.35
C TYR A 7 -29.84 -7.69 16.51
N LEU A 8 -29.76 -7.17 17.74
CA LEU A 8 -29.15 -5.86 18.01
C LEU A 8 -27.64 -5.85 17.70
N LYS A 9 -26.92 -6.93 18.00
CA LYS A 9 -25.50 -7.07 17.62
C LYS A 9 -25.32 -7.11 16.10
N ASP A 10 -26.16 -7.86 15.39
CA ASP A 10 -26.11 -7.95 13.94
C ASP A 10 -26.38 -6.58 13.28
N GLN A 11 -27.39 -5.84 13.78
CA GLN A 11 -27.66 -4.47 13.32
C GLN A 11 -26.50 -3.51 13.63
N ALA A 12 -25.88 -3.62 14.80
CA ALA A 12 -24.72 -2.81 15.16
C ALA A 12 -23.51 -3.10 14.24
N LEU A 13 -23.27 -4.38 13.90
CA LEU A 13 -22.22 -4.79 12.97
C LEU A 13 -22.47 -4.25 11.56
N ILE A 14 -23.70 -4.35 11.04
CA ILE A 14 -24.08 -3.78 9.73
C ILE A 14 -23.84 -2.27 9.70
N ALA A 15 -24.28 -1.57 10.75
CA ALA A 15 -24.09 -0.13 10.86
C ALA A 15 -22.60 0.25 10.94
N ALA A 16 -21.78 -0.51 11.68
CA ALA A 16 -20.34 -0.31 11.75
C ALA A 16 -19.66 -0.53 10.39
N ALA A 17 -19.99 -1.61 9.67
CA ALA A 17 -19.46 -1.90 8.34
C ALA A 17 -19.80 -0.78 7.33
N ASN A 18 -21.04 -0.28 7.36
CA ASN A 18 -21.46 0.84 6.52
C ASN A 18 -20.70 2.14 6.84
N ARG A 19 -20.46 2.42 8.13
CA ARG A 19 -19.64 3.58 8.55
C ARG A 19 -18.21 3.44 8.06
N LEU A 20 -17.61 2.26 8.20
CA LEU A 20 -16.25 1.99 7.72
C LEU A 20 -16.14 2.19 6.20
N LYS A 21 -17.10 1.69 5.42
CA LYS A 21 -17.15 1.90 3.97
C LYS A 21 -17.19 3.38 3.60
N LYS A 22 -18.06 4.16 4.26
CA LYS A 22 -18.16 5.61 4.04
C LYS A 22 -16.87 6.33 4.41
N ALA A 23 -16.25 5.97 5.54
CA ALA A 23 -14.97 6.54 5.97
C ALA A 23 -13.86 6.24 4.97
N ALA A 24 -13.77 5.00 4.46
CA ALA A 24 -12.78 4.62 3.45
C ALA A 24 -12.95 5.43 2.15
N THR A 25 -14.18 5.63 1.67
CA THR A 25 -14.47 6.49 0.53
C THR A 25 -14.09 7.94 0.82
N PHE A 26 -14.45 8.46 2.00
CA PHE A 26 -14.10 9.82 2.40
C PHE A 26 -12.58 10.02 2.40
N THR A 27 -11.80 9.09 2.97
CA THR A 27 -10.34 9.14 2.95
C THR A 27 -9.80 9.13 1.52
N ALA A 28 -10.30 8.25 0.64
CA ALA A 28 -9.88 8.18 -0.76
C ALA A 28 -10.11 9.51 -1.51
N LEU A 29 -11.18 10.24 -1.18
CA LEU A 29 -11.49 11.53 -1.80
C LEU A 29 -10.68 12.70 -1.22
N ASN A 30 -10.20 12.59 0.02
CA ASN A 30 -9.61 13.72 0.75
C ASN A 30 -8.10 13.62 0.94
N ILE A 31 -7.50 12.45 0.75
CA ILE A 31 -6.05 12.31 0.85
C ILE A 31 -5.38 13.05 -0.32
N LYS A 32 -4.43 13.95 0.00
CA LYS A 32 -3.72 14.78 -0.99
C LYS A 32 -2.23 14.48 -1.09
N THR A 33 -1.69 13.78 -0.09
CA THR A 33 -0.27 13.47 0.02
C THR A 33 -0.08 12.03 0.46
N PRO A 34 1.06 11.41 0.14
CA PRO A 34 1.42 10.09 0.68
C PRO A 34 1.36 10.07 2.20
N LEU A 35 1.03 8.90 2.76
CA LEU A 35 1.05 8.66 4.20
C LEU A 35 2.49 8.65 4.74
N PHE A 36 3.44 8.23 3.91
CA PHE A 36 4.86 8.26 4.19
C PHE A 36 5.66 8.43 2.90
N GLN A 37 6.74 9.20 2.95
CA GLN A 37 7.70 9.28 1.86
C GLN A 37 9.10 9.59 2.39
N LYS A 38 10.08 8.72 2.13
CA LYS A 38 11.49 8.95 2.47
C LYS A 38 12.44 8.23 1.52
N ARG A 39 13.66 8.75 1.38
CA ARG A 39 14.75 8.04 0.71
C ARG A 39 15.31 6.96 1.63
N MET A 40 15.51 5.76 1.11
CA MET A 40 16.11 4.60 1.75
C MET A 40 17.44 4.27 1.05
N GLY A 41 18.47 3.88 1.81
CA GLY A 41 19.80 3.60 1.28
C GLY A 41 20.65 4.85 1.05
N LYS A 42 21.82 4.67 0.43
CA LYS A 42 22.79 5.74 0.14
C LYS A 42 23.40 5.53 -1.25
N GLY A 43 23.78 6.60 -1.93
CA GLY A 43 24.42 6.54 -3.25
C GLY A 43 23.54 5.88 -4.31
N HIS A 44 24.15 5.11 -5.21
CA HIS A 44 23.50 4.48 -6.35
C HIS A 44 22.47 3.41 -6.01
N SER A 45 22.46 2.88 -4.78
CA SER A 45 21.44 1.93 -4.32
C SER A 45 20.29 2.62 -3.58
N SER A 46 20.25 3.95 -3.57
CA SER A 46 19.21 4.67 -2.86
C SER A 46 17.91 4.64 -3.64
N VAL A 47 16.80 4.46 -2.94
CA VAL A 47 15.44 4.43 -3.51
C VAL A 47 14.54 5.39 -2.76
N LEU A 48 13.59 6.00 -3.45
CA LEU A 48 12.50 6.73 -2.82
C LEU A 48 11.39 5.73 -2.45
N VAL A 49 11.12 5.60 -1.16
CA VAL A 49 10.03 4.76 -0.63
C VAL A 49 8.82 5.64 -0.38
N ARG A 50 7.68 5.25 -0.94
CA ARG A 50 6.42 5.98 -0.81
C ARG A 50 5.31 5.02 -0.37
N PHE A 51 4.58 5.39 0.68
CA PHE A 51 3.42 4.63 1.17
C PHE A 51 2.17 5.47 1.01
N GLU A 52 1.19 4.95 0.28
CA GLU A 52 -0.01 5.67 -0.12
C GLU A 52 -1.27 4.92 0.31
N TRP A 53 -2.37 5.64 0.49
CA TRP A 53 -3.68 5.01 0.67
C TRP A 53 -4.09 4.30 -0.63
N PRO A 54 -4.66 3.08 -0.61
CA PRO A 54 -5.17 2.33 0.54
C PRO A 54 -4.17 1.30 1.12
N GLY A 55 -2.92 1.69 1.31
CA GLY A 55 -1.86 0.84 1.88
C GLY A 55 -0.96 0.22 0.82
N VAL A 56 -0.63 0.97 -0.23
CA VAL A 56 0.27 0.56 -1.30
C VAL A 56 1.67 1.13 -1.00
N LEU A 57 2.69 0.29 -1.11
CA LEU A 57 4.09 0.66 -0.98
C LEU A 57 4.75 0.65 -2.35
N SER A 58 5.31 1.79 -2.75
CA SER A 58 6.05 1.96 -4.00
C SER A 58 7.53 2.21 -3.71
N VAL A 59 8.38 1.58 -4.50
CA VAL A 59 9.83 1.79 -4.53
C VAL A 59 10.17 2.45 -5.86
N ILE A 60 10.74 3.64 -5.79
CA ILE A 60 10.96 4.51 -6.94
C ILE A 60 12.44 4.85 -7.04
N ASP A 61 12.99 4.83 -8.25
CA ASP A 61 14.32 5.38 -8.53
C ASP A 61 14.29 6.90 -8.27
N PRO A 62 15.12 7.42 -7.37
CA PRO A 62 15.07 8.81 -6.95
C PRO A 62 15.64 9.77 -8.00
N ASP A 63 16.43 9.28 -8.95
CA ASP A 63 17.11 10.08 -9.96
C ASP A 63 16.28 10.13 -11.25
N THR A 64 15.65 9.02 -11.63
CA THR A 64 14.79 8.94 -12.85
C THR A 64 13.30 9.09 -12.56
N GLY A 65 12.86 8.84 -11.32
CA GLY A 65 11.44 8.77 -10.95
C GLY A 65 10.76 7.47 -11.38
N GLU A 66 11.51 6.48 -11.88
CA GLU A 66 10.96 5.22 -12.39
C GLU A 66 10.47 4.31 -11.26
N LEU A 67 9.31 3.67 -11.46
CA LEU A 67 8.74 2.73 -10.49
C LEU A 67 9.45 1.37 -10.59
N LEU A 68 10.19 1.01 -9.55
CA LEU A 68 10.99 -0.22 -9.49
C LEU A 68 10.22 -1.39 -8.89
N ALA A 69 9.32 -1.13 -7.94
CA ALA A 69 8.43 -2.12 -7.35
C ALA A 69 7.18 -1.45 -6.76
N GLU A 70 6.05 -2.17 -6.76
CA GLU A 70 4.81 -1.74 -6.13
C GLU A 70 4.16 -2.93 -5.42
N SER A 71 3.62 -2.70 -4.22
CA SER A 71 2.97 -3.73 -3.44
C SER A 71 1.47 -3.84 -3.71
N ALA A 72 0.88 -5.00 -3.38
CA ALA A 72 -0.56 -5.12 -3.28
C ALA A 72 -1.13 -4.22 -2.15
N PRO A 73 -2.37 -3.71 -2.30
CA PRO A 73 -3.02 -2.91 -1.26
C PRO A 73 -3.11 -3.63 0.08
N GLY A 74 -2.63 -2.98 1.14
CA GLY A 74 -2.63 -3.51 2.51
C GLY A 74 -1.62 -4.63 2.76
N ARG A 75 -0.78 -4.97 1.77
CA ARG A 75 0.25 -6.01 1.83
C ARG A 75 1.58 -5.43 1.34
N PRO A 76 2.23 -4.55 2.12
CA PRO A 76 3.45 -3.85 1.72
C PRO A 76 4.64 -4.79 1.43
N ASP A 77 4.54 -6.04 1.86
CA ASP A 77 5.51 -7.12 1.67
C ASP A 77 5.28 -7.96 0.40
N VAL A 78 4.16 -7.78 -0.30
CA VAL A 78 3.77 -8.60 -1.45
C VAL A 78 3.76 -7.75 -2.71
N LEU A 79 4.54 -8.13 -3.72
CA LEU A 79 4.54 -7.47 -5.03
C LEU A 79 3.15 -7.53 -5.67
N GLN A 80 2.71 -6.41 -6.26
CA GLN A 80 1.46 -6.30 -6.99
C GLN A 80 1.41 -7.38 -8.10
N PRO A 81 0.35 -8.21 -8.17
CA PRO A 81 0.23 -9.23 -9.19
C PRO A 81 0.32 -8.64 -10.60
N GLY A 82 1.18 -9.24 -11.45
CA GLY A 82 1.39 -8.79 -12.82
C GLY A 82 2.32 -7.58 -12.97
N PHE A 83 2.96 -7.10 -11.90
CA PHE A 83 3.97 -6.06 -12.00
C PHE A 83 5.15 -6.53 -12.86
N VAL A 84 5.48 -5.76 -13.89
CA VAL A 84 6.65 -6.00 -14.76
C VAL A 84 7.68 -4.92 -14.43
N PRO A 85 8.82 -5.28 -13.81
CA PRO A 85 9.85 -4.31 -13.47
C PRO A 85 10.50 -3.75 -14.75
N PRO A 86 10.95 -2.49 -14.73
CA PRO A 86 11.67 -1.90 -15.86
C PRO A 86 13.02 -2.59 -16.07
N VAL A 87 13.53 -2.53 -17.30
CA VAL A 87 14.70 -3.31 -17.75
C VAL A 87 16.02 -2.99 -17.01
N PRO A 88 16.22 -1.84 -16.32
CA PRO A 88 17.34 -1.67 -15.38
C PRO A 88 17.14 -2.37 -14.02
N ALA A 89 15.90 -2.55 -13.56
CA ALA A 89 15.61 -3.15 -12.25
C ALA A 89 15.94 -4.66 -12.20
N LEU A 90 15.93 -5.33 -13.36
CA LEU A 90 16.40 -6.72 -13.49
C LEU A 90 17.91 -6.85 -13.24
N ALA A 91 18.70 -5.81 -13.53
CA ALA A 91 20.16 -5.85 -13.38
C ALA A 91 20.61 -5.67 -11.92
N GLY A 92 19.84 -4.96 -11.09
CA GLY A 92 20.14 -4.76 -9.67
C GLY A 92 19.86 -5.98 -8.77
N ALA A 93 18.97 -6.88 -9.18
CA ALA A 93 18.59 -8.07 -8.41
C ALA A 93 19.61 -9.22 -8.47
N ALA A 94 20.58 -9.17 -9.40
CA ALA A 94 21.59 -10.22 -9.56
C ALA A 94 22.70 -10.20 -8.48
N ASN A 95 22.72 -9.21 -7.58
CA ASN A 95 23.77 -9.03 -6.56
C ASN A 95 23.25 -9.21 -5.12
N VAL A 96 22.40 -10.21 -4.88
CA VAL A 96 22.07 -10.66 -3.51
C VAL A 96 22.40 -12.14 -3.37
N GLY A 97 23.70 -12.43 -3.40
CA GLY A 97 24.24 -13.76 -3.20
C GLY A 97 25.68 -13.66 -2.68
N SER A 98 25.83 -13.65 -1.35
CA SER A 98 26.97 -14.14 -0.58
C SER A 98 26.58 -14.18 0.89
#